data_AF-A0A9E5KME9-F1
#
_entry.id   AF-A0A9E5KME9-F1
#
_cell.length_a   1.000
_cell.length_b   1.000
_cell.length_c   1.000
_cell.angle_alpha   90.00
_cell.angle_beta   90.00
_cell.angle_gamma   90.00
#
_symmetry.space_group_name_H-M   'P 1'
#
loop_
_entity.id
_entity.type
_entity.pdbx_description
1 polymer ?
#
loop_
_entity_poly.entity_id
_entity_poly.type
_entity_poly.pdbx_seq_one_letter_code
_entity_poly.pdbx_strand_id
1 'polypeptide(L)'
;GTASVAVAGLFGANRILGKQLRDHTYLFFGAGSAAVGIADLICQQMVREGMPSDQAHRHCWLVNSRGLVTADTTGLSEFQLPFAHPHRAIKDLAEIVEAVKPSVLVGVSTIPHSFNRKVIEAMARINERPVIFPYSNPTSKSECTAHEAVEWSQGRAIFASGSPFPPLHYKDRLFVPGQGNNVYIYPAIGLAVFATEASRVTDEMFLKAAESLAAQVTDQDLAVNLIYPPMANIHDASVEVAVHVAELIFDRGLARVPRPANIAEFVRSKVYSPEYC
;
A
#
# COMPACT_ATOMS: atom_id res chain seq x y z
N GLY A 1 1.58 5.19 8.48
CA GLY A 1 0.74 3.98 8.60
C GLY A 1 0.13 3.58 7.28
N THR A 2 -0.93 4.27 6.84
CA THR A 2 -1.64 3.92 5.59
C THR A 2 -0.72 3.83 4.37
N ALA A 3 0.20 4.78 4.22
CA ALA A 3 1.23 4.74 3.19
C ALA A 3 2.05 3.44 3.22
N SER A 4 2.58 3.09 4.39
CA SER A 4 3.42 1.91 4.61
C SER A 4 2.67 0.61 4.30
N VAL A 5 1.44 0.43 4.80
CA VAL A 5 0.69 -0.80 4.54
C VAL A 5 0.27 -0.92 3.07
N ALA A 6 -0.07 0.19 2.40
CA ALA A 6 -0.35 0.18 0.96
C ALA A 6 0.90 -0.23 0.16
N VAL A 7 2.06 0.37 0.47
CA VAL A 7 3.33 0.03 -0.17
C VAL A 7 3.74 -1.42 0.10
N ALA A 8 3.49 -1.96 1.30
CA ALA A 8 3.72 -3.37 1.59
C ALA A 8 2.87 -4.28 0.71
N GLY A 9 1.59 -3.93 0.50
CA GLY A 9 0.72 -4.63 -0.44
C GLY A 9 1.23 -4.55 -1.87
N LEU A 10 1.78 -3.41 -2.29
CA LEU A 10 2.41 -3.27 -3.61
C LEU A 10 3.66 -4.14 -3.74
N PHE A 11 4.51 -4.24 -2.72
CA PHE A 11 5.63 -5.19 -2.74
C PHE A 11 5.16 -6.64 -2.84
N GLY A 12 4.10 -7.03 -2.12
CA GLY A 12 3.49 -8.35 -2.24
C GLY A 12 2.91 -8.61 -3.64
N ALA A 13 2.17 -7.64 -4.19
CA ALA A 13 1.66 -7.70 -5.56
C ALA A 13 2.79 -7.81 -6.60
N ASN A 14 3.89 -7.11 -6.38
CA ASN A 14 5.04 -7.11 -7.27
C ASN A 14 5.78 -8.45 -7.32
N ARG A 15 5.81 -9.19 -6.21
CA ARG A 15 6.32 -10.57 -6.20
C ARG A 15 5.48 -11.50 -7.09
N ILE A 16 4.17 -11.28 -7.12
CA ILE A 16 3.27 -12.00 -8.01
C ILE A 16 3.48 -11.59 -9.49
N LEU A 17 3.74 -10.31 -9.74
CA LEU A 17 3.88 -9.77 -11.09
C LEU A 17 5.28 -9.91 -11.68
N GLY A 18 6.29 -10.19 -10.85
CA GLY A 18 7.71 -10.11 -11.23
C GLY A 18 8.14 -8.68 -11.61
N LYS A 19 7.58 -7.66 -10.93
CA LYS A 19 7.80 -6.24 -11.22
C LYS A 19 8.40 -5.49 -10.03
N GLN A 20 8.84 -4.26 -10.26
CA GLN A 20 9.25 -3.29 -9.24
C GLN A 20 8.30 -2.09 -9.20
N LEU A 21 8.31 -1.30 -8.13
CA LEU A 21 7.41 -0.14 -8.01
C LEU A 21 7.59 0.85 -9.18
N ARG A 22 8.83 1.03 -9.64
CA ARG A 22 9.15 1.88 -10.80
C ARG A 22 8.50 1.44 -12.11
N ASP A 23 8.04 0.18 -12.22
CA ASP A 23 7.45 -0.36 -13.46
C ASP A 23 5.96 -0.03 -13.60
N HIS A 24 5.39 0.69 -12.64
CA HIS A 24 3.97 0.95 -12.55
C HIS A 24 3.62 2.42 -12.78
N THR A 25 2.48 2.64 -13.41
CA THR A 25 1.72 3.89 -13.30
C THR A 25 0.59 3.67 -12.30
N TYR A 26 0.48 4.60 -11.35
CA TYR A 26 -0.43 4.58 -10.22
C TYR A 26 -1.52 5.63 -10.39
N LEU A 27 -2.78 5.21 -10.25
CA LEU A 27 -3.92 6.11 -10.22
C LEU A 27 -4.60 6.03 -8.85
N PHE A 28 -4.67 7.17 -8.17
CA PHE A 28 -5.32 7.30 -6.87
C PHE A 28 -6.68 7.95 -7.04
N PHE A 29 -7.75 7.22 -6.73
CA PHE A 29 -9.08 7.76 -6.63
C PHE A 29 -9.31 8.31 -5.22
N GLY A 30 -9.18 9.63 -5.11
CA GLY A 30 -8.95 10.36 -3.87
C GLY A 30 -7.63 11.12 -3.95
N ALA A 31 -7.61 12.36 -3.45
CA ALA A 31 -6.43 13.22 -3.44
C ALA A 31 -6.16 13.83 -2.06
N GLY A 32 -6.66 13.18 -1.00
CA GLY A 32 -6.42 13.57 0.39
C GLY A 32 -5.07 13.06 0.90
N SER A 33 -4.86 13.19 2.21
CA SER A 33 -3.62 12.80 2.89
C SER A 33 -3.24 11.33 2.69
N ALA A 34 -4.22 10.42 2.61
CA ALA A 34 -3.95 9.01 2.36
C ALA A 34 -3.35 8.78 0.97
N ALA A 35 -3.95 9.35 -0.08
CA ALA A 35 -3.47 9.21 -1.46
C ALA A 35 -2.06 9.77 -1.61
N VAL A 36 -1.87 11.00 -1.14
CA VAL A 36 -0.58 11.71 -1.26
C VAL A 36 0.50 11.02 -0.42
N GLY A 37 0.19 10.60 0.81
CA GLY A 37 1.14 9.86 1.63
C GLY A 37 1.57 8.52 1.02
N ILE A 38 0.65 7.79 0.37
CA ILE A 38 1.01 6.57 -0.36
C ILE A 38 1.90 6.91 -1.57
N ALA A 39 1.50 7.90 -2.37
CA ALA A 39 2.23 8.34 -3.56
C ALA A 39 3.64 8.84 -3.21
N ASP A 40 3.80 9.64 -2.15
CA ASP A 40 5.09 10.11 -1.66
C ASP A 40 5.99 8.94 -1.25
N LEU A 41 5.46 7.96 -0.51
CA LEU A 41 6.26 6.81 -0.07
C LEU A 41 6.71 5.92 -1.25
N ILE A 42 5.86 5.78 -2.29
CA ILE A 42 6.23 5.15 -3.56
C ILE A 42 7.35 5.94 -4.24
N CYS A 43 7.23 7.26 -4.33
CA CYS A 43 8.23 8.11 -4.96
C CYS A 43 9.56 8.05 -4.20
N GLN A 44 9.54 8.07 -2.86
CA GLN A 44 10.74 7.88 -2.04
C GLN A 44 11.42 6.54 -2.31
N GLN A 45 10.64 5.46 -2.46
CA GLN A 45 11.21 4.17 -2.83
C GLN A 45 11.86 4.20 -4.21
N MET A 46 11.20 4.76 -5.23
CA MET A 46 11.78 4.91 -6.57
C MET A 46 13.06 5.76 -6.56
N VAL A 47 13.11 6.82 -5.74
CA VAL A 47 14.29 7.68 -5.58
C VAL A 47 15.44 6.94 -4.92
N ARG A 48 15.18 6.16 -3.85
CA ARG A 48 16.19 5.27 -3.23
C ARG A 48 16.76 4.27 -4.24
N GLU A 49 15.92 3.87 -5.19
CA GLU A 49 16.20 2.98 -6.30
C GLU A 49 16.94 3.63 -7.48
N GLY A 50 17.29 4.92 -7.37
CA GLY A 50 18.10 5.68 -8.32
C GLY A 50 17.31 6.55 -9.30
N MET A 51 15.97 6.62 -9.18
CA MET A 51 15.15 7.47 -10.05
C MET A 51 15.20 8.94 -9.60
N PRO A 52 15.31 9.92 -10.52
CA PRO A 52 15.13 11.32 -10.18
C PRO A 52 13.73 11.60 -9.59
N SER A 53 13.65 12.48 -8.60
CA SER A 53 12.40 12.77 -7.89
C SER A 53 11.28 13.27 -8.82
N ASP A 54 11.59 14.12 -9.79
CA ASP A 54 10.63 14.61 -10.78
C ASP A 54 10.09 13.48 -11.69
N GLN A 55 10.92 12.48 -11.99
CA GLN A 55 10.47 11.29 -12.73
C GLN A 55 9.57 10.41 -11.86
N ALA A 56 9.93 10.19 -10.59
CA ALA A 56 9.13 9.39 -9.66
C ALA A 56 7.70 9.93 -9.51
N HIS A 57 7.55 11.25 -9.35
CA HIS A 57 6.23 11.88 -9.27
C HIS A 57 5.35 11.65 -10.52
N ARG A 58 5.95 11.53 -11.72
CA ARG A 58 5.21 11.26 -12.97
C ARG A 58 4.57 9.88 -13.04
N HIS A 59 4.99 8.96 -12.17
CA HIS A 59 4.33 7.66 -12.04
C HIS A 59 2.99 7.74 -11.31
N CYS A 60 2.74 8.80 -10.53
CA CYS A 60 1.56 8.91 -9.66
C CYS A 60 0.57 9.97 -10.15
N TRP A 61 -0.69 9.57 -10.29
CA TRP A 61 -1.80 10.41 -10.74
C TRP A 61 -2.89 10.46 -9.68
N LEU A 62 -3.44 11.64 -9.41
CA LEU A 62 -4.49 11.83 -8.41
C LEU A 62 -5.83 12.19 -9.07
N VAL A 63 -6.93 11.72 -8.51
CA VAL A 63 -8.30 12.10 -8.89
C VAL A 63 -8.98 12.67 -7.66
N ASN A 64 -9.54 13.87 -7.77
CA ASN A 64 -10.32 14.51 -6.70
C ASN A 64 -11.79 14.70 -7.11
N SER A 65 -12.57 15.40 -6.31
CA SER A 65 -14.00 15.66 -6.59
C SER A 65 -14.27 16.42 -7.90
N ARG A 66 -13.26 17.05 -8.50
CA ARG A 66 -13.33 17.78 -9.77
C ARG A 66 -12.85 16.97 -10.97
N GLY A 67 -12.36 15.74 -10.76
CA GLY A 67 -11.79 14.87 -11.80
C GLY A 67 -10.29 14.66 -11.62
N LEU A 68 -9.61 14.33 -12.72
CA LEU A 68 -8.16 14.17 -12.77
C LEU A 68 -7.46 15.47 -12.33
N VAL A 69 -6.52 15.35 -11.40
CA VAL A 69 -5.64 16.45 -10.99
C VAL A 69 -4.61 16.67 -12.11
N THR A 70 -4.56 17.90 -12.61
CA THR A 70 -3.70 18.32 -13.72
C THR A 70 -3.00 19.62 -13.39
N ALA A 71 -1.98 20.00 -14.17
CA ALA A 71 -1.27 21.27 -14.03
C ALA A 71 -2.20 22.52 -14.06
N ASP A 72 -3.33 22.42 -14.78
CA ASP A 72 -4.32 23.51 -14.89
C ASP A 72 -5.36 23.50 -13.76
N THR A 73 -5.29 22.54 -12.82
CA THR A 73 -6.24 22.45 -11.73
C THR A 73 -5.97 23.53 -10.69
N THR A 74 -6.92 24.44 -10.51
CA THR A 74 -6.80 25.56 -9.56
C THR A 74 -7.10 25.12 -8.11
N GLY A 75 -6.61 25.84 -7.11
CA GLY A 75 -6.96 25.58 -5.70
C GLY A 75 -6.49 24.21 -5.17
N LEU A 76 -5.38 23.70 -5.67
CA LEU A 76 -4.72 22.52 -5.12
C LEU A 76 -4.02 22.88 -3.81
N SER A 77 -3.99 21.94 -2.87
CA SER A 77 -3.11 22.05 -1.70
C SER A 77 -1.65 21.83 -2.11
N GLU A 78 -0.70 22.39 -1.36
CA GLU A 78 0.74 22.31 -1.69
C GLU A 78 1.22 20.87 -1.90
N PHE A 79 0.75 19.94 -1.06
CA PHE A 79 1.10 18.53 -1.13
C PHE A 79 0.54 17.79 -2.37
N GLN A 80 -0.39 18.40 -3.12
CA GLN A 80 -0.93 17.83 -4.37
C GLN A 80 -0.15 18.32 -5.60
N LEU A 81 0.54 19.46 -5.50
CA LEU A 81 1.22 20.10 -6.63
C LEU A 81 2.26 19.20 -7.30
N PRO A 82 3.07 18.38 -6.60
CA PRO A 82 4.03 17.48 -7.25
C PRO A 82 3.37 16.46 -8.20
N PHE A 83 2.09 16.17 -8.02
CA PHE A 83 1.34 15.18 -8.80
C PHE A 83 0.41 15.82 -9.85
N ALA A 84 0.49 17.14 -10.04
CA ALA A 84 -0.32 17.88 -11.00
C ALA A 84 0.35 17.95 -12.37
N HIS A 85 0.19 16.88 -13.17
CA HIS A 85 0.87 16.75 -14.47
C HIS A 85 0.12 17.45 -15.61
N PRO A 86 0.80 17.88 -16.69
CA PRO A 86 0.14 18.35 -17.89
C PRO A 86 -0.72 17.25 -18.51
N HIS A 87 -2.03 17.45 -18.52
CA HIS A 87 -2.99 16.54 -19.14
C HIS A 87 -4.33 17.27 -19.33
N ARG A 88 -5.16 16.80 -20.27
CA ARG A 88 -6.52 17.34 -20.41
C ARG A 88 -7.36 17.01 -19.17
N ALA A 89 -8.27 17.90 -18.81
CA ALA A 89 -9.25 17.65 -17.75
C ALA A 89 -10.20 16.52 -18.15
N ILE A 90 -10.33 15.50 -17.31
CA ILE A 90 -11.27 14.38 -17.47
C ILE A 90 -11.95 14.15 -16.12
N LYS A 91 -13.26 13.91 -16.12
CA LYS A 91 -14.05 13.68 -14.89
C LYS A 91 -14.43 12.21 -14.68
N ASP A 92 -14.80 11.51 -15.76
CA ASP A 92 -15.22 10.11 -15.66
C ASP A 92 -14.01 9.21 -15.35
N LEU A 93 -14.14 8.35 -14.33
CA LEU A 93 -13.02 7.53 -13.87
C LEU A 93 -12.61 6.48 -14.90
N ALA A 94 -13.54 5.92 -15.69
CA ALA A 94 -13.19 4.94 -16.71
C ALA A 94 -12.44 5.62 -17.87
N GLU A 95 -12.85 6.83 -18.27
CA GLU A 95 -12.10 7.65 -19.23
C GLU A 95 -10.70 8.04 -18.72
N ILE A 96 -10.57 8.35 -17.42
CA ILE A 96 -9.25 8.62 -16.80
C ILE A 96 -8.37 7.38 -16.88
N VAL A 97 -8.90 6.20 -16.53
CA VAL A 97 -8.16 4.93 -16.62
C VAL A 97 -7.67 4.69 -18.04
N GLU A 98 -8.50 4.94 -19.06
CA GLU A 98 -8.10 4.77 -20.46
C GLU A 98 -7.05 5.77 -20.94
N ALA A 99 -7.11 7.00 -20.43
CA ALA A 99 -6.14 8.05 -20.79
C ALA A 99 -4.79 7.85 -20.11
N VAL A 100 -4.80 7.57 -18.80
CA VAL A 100 -3.59 7.43 -17.96
C VAL A 100 -2.96 6.04 -18.12
N LYS A 101 -3.76 5.02 -18.44
CA LYS A 101 -3.36 3.62 -18.54
C LYS A 101 -2.63 3.10 -17.29
N PRO A 102 -3.19 3.29 -16.07
CA PRO A 102 -2.53 2.85 -14.86
C PRO A 102 -2.53 1.33 -14.76
N SER A 103 -1.51 0.81 -14.10
CA SER A 103 -1.40 -0.60 -13.73
C SER A 103 -1.88 -0.89 -12.31
N VAL A 104 -1.92 0.16 -11.49
CA VAL A 104 -2.37 0.12 -10.09
C VAL A 104 -3.44 1.19 -9.91
N LEU A 105 -4.60 0.78 -9.40
CA LEU A 105 -5.70 1.67 -9.04
C LEU A 105 -5.95 1.58 -7.53
N VAL A 106 -5.79 2.69 -6.82
CA VAL A 106 -5.94 2.78 -5.36
C VAL A 106 -7.11 3.69 -5.01
N GLY A 107 -8.07 3.18 -4.25
CA GLY A 107 -9.25 3.90 -3.80
C GLY A 107 -9.11 4.35 -2.36
N VAL A 108 -9.17 5.66 -2.13
CA VAL A 108 -9.12 6.29 -0.80
C VAL A 108 -10.06 7.51 -0.75
N SER A 109 -11.21 7.39 -1.42
CA SER A 109 -12.15 8.49 -1.65
C SER A 109 -13.37 8.49 -0.74
N THR A 110 -13.66 7.37 -0.08
CA THR A 110 -14.92 7.06 0.63
C THR A 110 -16.18 7.05 -0.24
N ILE A 111 -16.03 7.02 -1.58
CA ILE A 111 -17.13 6.92 -2.53
C ILE A 111 -17.33 5.45 -2.91
N PRO A 112 -18.38 4.78 -2.37
CA PRO A 112 -18.63 3.38 -2.65
C PRO A 112 -19.02 3.15 -4.11
N HIS A 113 -18.75 1.95 -4.62
CA HIS A 113 -19.08 1.51 -5.99
C HIS A 113 -18.49 2.37 -7.12
N SER A 114 -17.48 3.20 -6.82
CA SER A 114 -16.79 4.02 -7.80
C SER A 114 -15.89 3.21 -8.73
N PHE A 115 -15.34 2.09 -8.26
CA PHE A 115 -14.65 1.10 -9.11
C PHE A 115 -15.67 0.17 -9.74
N ASN A 116 -16.58 0.73 -10.54
CA ASN A 116 -17.63 -0.01 -11.21
C ASN A 116 -17.07 -0.92 -12.33
N ARG A 117 -17.97 -1.71 -12.94
CA ARG A 117 -17.62 -2.66 -14.00
C ARG A 117 -16.81 -2.05 -15.13
N LYS A 118 -17.17 -0.86 -15.62
CA LYS A 118 -16.45 -0.20 -16.71
C LYS A 118 -15.01 0.12 -16.32
N VAL A 119 -14.79 0.57 -15.08
CA VAL A 119 -13.47 0.90 -14.54
C VAL A 119 -12.61 -0.37 -14.41
N ILE A 120 -13.14 -1.44 -13.82
CA ILE A 120 -12.38 -2.68 -13.62
C ILE A 120 -12.10 -3.38 -14.96
N GLU A 121 -13.07 -3.42 -15.88
CA GLU A 121 -12.86 -3.96 -17.23
C GLU A 121 -11.83 -3.13 -18.02
N ALA A 122 -11.77 -1.81 -17.82
CA ALA A 122 -10.73 -0.96 -18.40
C ALA A 122 -9.35 -1.30 -17.84
N MET A 123 -9.21 -1.36 -16.51
CA MET A 123 -7.97 -1.80 -15.86
C MET A 123 -7.50 -3.17 -16.37
N ALA A 124 -8.42 -4.12 -16.52
CA ALA A 124 -8.15 -5.48 -16.99
C ALA A 124 -7.86 -5.57 -18.50
N ARG A 125 -8.31 -4.61 -19.31
CA ARG A 125 -7.95 -4.53 -20.74
C ARG A 125 -6.56 -3.95 -20.95
N ILE A 126 -6.17 -2.98 -20.12
CA ILE A 126 -4.84 -2.34 -20.17
C ILE A 126 -3.76 -3.26 -19.62
N ASN A 127 -4.08 -4.03 -18.56
CA ASN A 127 -3.11 -4.82 -17.81
C ASN A 127 -3.50 -6.29 -17.83
N GLU A 128 -2.53 -7.18 -18.06
CA GLU A 128 -2.73 -8.62 -17.92
C GLU A 128 -3.19 -8.97 -16.49
N ARG A 129 -2.61 -8.32 -15.48
CA ARG A 129 -2.97 -8.49 -14.07
C ARG A 129 -3.06 -7.13 -13.37
N PRO A 130 -4.23 -6.48 -13.39
CA PRO A 130 -4.38 -5.17 -12.76
C PRO A 130 -4.32 -5.27 -11.23
N VAL A 131 -3.71 -4.28 -10.58
CA VAL A 131 -3.75 -4.15 -9.11
C VAL A 131 -4.89 -3.20 -8.74
N ILE A 132 -5.84 -3.67 -7.94
CA ILE A 132 -7.05 -2.93 -7.55
C ILE A 132 -7.17 -2.89 -6.02
N PHE A 133 -6.92 -1.72 -5.43
CA PHE A 133 -6.87 -1.55 -3.98
C PHE A 133 -7.94 -0.59 -3.45
N PRO A 134 -9.18 -1.04 -3.17
CA PRO A 134 -10.20 -0.23 -2.54
C PRO A 134 -9.99 -0.14 -1.01
N TYR A 135 -9.30 0.90 -0.55
CA TYR A 135 -8.90 1.07 0.86
C TYR A 135 -9.89 1.87 1.70
N SER A 136 -10.97 2.39 1.13
CA SER A 136 -11.98 3.10 1.91
C SER A 136 -12.67 2.19 2.94
N ASN A 137 -12.87 2.73 4.15
CA ASN A 137 -13.47 2.04 5.29
C ASN A 137 -14.74 2.77 5.76
N PRO A 138 -15.70 2.05 6.38
CA PRO A 138 -15.81 0.59 6.51
C PRO A 138 -16.21 -0.07 5.17
N THR A 139 -16.54 -1.37 5.14
CA THR A 139 -16.90 -2.11 3.92
C THR A 139 -17.96 -1.41 3.06
N SER A 140 -18.93 -0.71 3.67
CA SER A 140 -19.96 0.07 2.96
C SER A 140 -19.44 1.31 2.22
N LYS A 141 -18.16 1.65 2.38
CA LYS A 141 -17.46 2.74 1.70
C LYS A 141 -16.40 2.26 0.71
N SER A 142 -16.18 0.95 0.62
CA SER A 142 -15.22 0.35 -0.30
C SER A 142 -15.58 0.70 -1.75
N GLU A 143 -14.60 1.11 -2.55
CA GLU A 143 -14.80 1.50 -3.95
C GLU A 143 -15.33 0.35 -4.83
N CYS A 144 -14.98 -0.88 -4.49
CA CYS A 144 -15.60 -2.13 -4.96
C CYS A 144 -15.41 -3.25 -3.93
N THR A 145 -16.11 -4.36 -4.13
CA THR A 145 -15.92 -5.60 -3.38
C THR A 145 -14.85 -6.49 -4.03
N ALA A 146 -14.33 -7.47 -3.27
CA ALA A 146 -13.44 -8.47 -3.81
C ALA A 146 -14.09 -9.30 -4.93
N HIS A 147 -15.39 -9.61 -4.81
CA HIS A 147 -16.12 -10.35 -5.82
C HIS A 147 -16.20 -9.58 -7.15
N GLU A 148 -16.58 -8.31 -7.09
CA GLU A 148 -16.65 -7.43 -8.28
C GLU A 148 -15.28 -7.29 -8.96
N ALA A 149 -14.21 -7.08 -8.19
CA ALA A 149 -12.86 -6.97 -8.74
C ALA A 149 -12.40 -8.26 -9.43
N VAL A 150 -12.65 -9.42 -8.83
CA VAL A 150 -12.30 -10.72 -9.41
C VAL A 150 -13.17 -11.04 -10.61
N GLU A 151 -14.48 -10.87 -10.52
CA GLU A 151 -15.43 -11.19 -11.60
C GLU A 151 -15.18 -10.32 -12.85
N TRP A 152 -15.14 -8.99 -12.68
CA TRP A 152 -15.03 -8.05 -13.80
C TRP A 152 -13.62 -8.01 -14.41
N SER A 153 -12.60 -8.51 -13.68
CA SER A 153 -11.26 -8.75 -14.23
C SER A 153 -11.05 -10.17 -14.77
N GLN A 154 -12.07 -11.03 -14.70
CA GLN A 154 -12.00 -12.44 -15.09
C GLN A 154 -10.95 -13.25 -14.31
N GLY A 155 -10.80 -12.99 -13.03
CA GLY A 155 -9.88 -13.68 -12.13
C GLY A 155 -8.42 -13.23 -12.24
N ARG A 156 -8.16 -12.05 -12.80
CA ARG A 156 -6.81 -11.53 -13.05
C ARG A 156 -6.37 -10.45 -12.07
N ALA A 157 -7.32 -9.74 -11.44
CA ALA A 157 -7.01 -8.68 -10.49
C ALA A 157 -6.22 -9.19 -9.27
N ILE A 158 -5.19 -8.44 -8.89
CA ILE A 158 -4.59 -8.53 -7.55
C ILE A 158 -5.35 -7.54 -6.68
N PHE A 159 -5.93 -8.05 -5.59
CA PHE A 159 -6.87 -7.29 -4.78
C PHE A 159 -6.43 -7.24 -3.32
N ALA A 160 -6.52 -6.05 -2.74
CA ALA A 160 -6.49 -5.86 -1.29
C ALA A 160 -7.34 -4.66 -0.89
N SER A 161 -8.03 -4.78 0.24
CA SER A 161 -8.98 -3.76 0.70
C SER A 161 -8.65 -3.26 2.10
N GLY A 162 -9.24 -2.13 2.48
CA GLY A 162 -9.06 -1.58 3.83
C GLY A 162 -9.87 -2.38 4.87
N SER A 163 -11.09 -2.75 4.48
CA SER A 163 -12.01 -3.56 5.26
C SER A 163 -11.95 -5.03 4.81
N PRO A 164 -12.26 -5.99 5.71
CA PRO A 164 -12.16 -7.41 5.37
C PRO A 164 -13.25 -7.84 4.38
N PHE A 165 -12.90 -8.73 3.45
CA PHE A 165 -13.82 -9.50 2.61
C PHE A 165 -13.53 -10.98 2.79
N PRO A 166 -14.56 -11.85 2.75
CA PRO A 166 -14.35 -13.28 2.86
C PRO A 166 -13.60 -13.83 1.62
N PRO A 167 -12.88 -14.96 1.76
CA PRO A 167 -12.38 -15.70 0.61
C PRO A 167 -13.49 -16.03 -0.38
N LEU A 168 -13.16 -16.07 -1.66
CA LEU A 168 -14.09 -16.44 -2.73
C LEU A 168 -13.46 -17.38 -3.75
N HIS A 169 -14.29 -18.19 -4.40
CA HIS A 169 -13.87 -18.99 -5.53
C HIS A 169 -14.26 -18.29 -6.83
N TYR A 170 -13.36 -18.30 -7.80
CA TYR A 170 -13.66 -17.94 -9.19
C TYR A 170 -13.15 -19.05 -10.10
N LYS A 171 -14.09 -19.79 -10.70
CA LYS A 171 -13.82 -21.09 -11.32
C LYS A 171 -13.14 -22.03 -10.30
N ASP A 172 -12.09 -22.74 -10.68
CA ASP A 172 -11.38 -23.69 -9.81
C ASP A 172 -10.31 -23.04 -8.92
N ARG A 173 -10.27 -21.69 -8.84
CA ARG A 173 -9.24 -20.95 -8.09
C ARG A 173 -9.84 -20.28 -6.86
N LEU A 174 -9.20 -20.51 -5.72
CA LEU A 174 -9.45 -19.79 -4.48
C LEU A 174 -8.72 -18.44 -4.49
N PHE A 175 -9.44 -17.38 -4.13
CA PHE A 175 -8.91 -16.05 -3.89
C PHE A 175 -9.15 -15.68 -2.43
N VAL A 176 -8.08 -15.29 -1.73
CA VAL A 176 -8.12 -14.80 -0.36
C VAL A 176 -7.77 -13.31 -0.38
N PRO A 177 -8.77 -12.41 -0.25
CA PRO A 177 -8.53 -10.97 -0.27
C PRO A 177 -7.61 -10.54 0.88
N GLY A 178 -6.51 -9.86 0.54
CA GLY A 178 -5.66 -9.24 1.53
C GLY A 178 -6.32 -8.03 2.19
N GLN A 179 -6.00 -7.76 3.46
CA GLN A 179 -6.46 -6.57 4.15
C GLN A 179 -5.29 -5.62 4.41
N GLY A 180 -5.27 -4.49 3.69
CA GLY A 180 -4.29 -3.41 3.87
C GLY A 180 -4.59 -2.59 5.13
N ASN A 181 -4.53 -3.21 6.29
CA ASN A 181 -4.87 -2.59 7.58
C ASN A 181 -3.63 -2.05 8.30
N ASN A 182 -3.74 -0.84 8.84
CA ASN A 182 -2.70 -0.19 9.62
C ASN A 182 -2.23 -0.98 10.86
N VAL A 183 -3.00 -1.97 11.30
CA VAL A 183 -2.62 -2.91 12.37
C VAL A 183 -1.31 -3.65 12.09
N TYR A 184 -0.91 -3.83 10.82
CA TYR A 184 0.38 -4.42 10.48
C TYR A 184 1.58 -3.49 10.74
N ILE A 185 1.34 -2.18 10.84
CA ILE A 185 2.41 -1.17 10.85
C ILE A 185 2.49 -0.45 12.19
N TYR A 186 1.39 0.09 12.70
CA TYR A 186 1.44 0.94 13.90
C TYR A 186 1.98 0.23 15.15
N PRO A 187 1.55 -1.00 15.48
CA PRO A 187 2.09 -1.73 16.62
C PRO A 187 3.60 -1.97 16.48
N ALA A 188 4.05 -2.35 15.29
CA ALA A 188 5.46 -2.63 15.02
C ALA A 188 6.34 -1.38 15.13
N ILE A 189 5.91 -0.26 14.52
CA ILE A 189 6.60 1.04 14.65
C ILE A 189 6.63 1.47 16.13
N GLY A 190 5.50 1.33 16.83
CA GLY A 190 5.41 1.67 18.26
C GLY A 190 6.38 0.87 19.10
N LEU A 191 6.44 -0.45 18.89
CA LEU A 191 7.37 -1.35 19.59
C LEU A 191 8.83 -1.00 19.30
N ALA A 192 9.19 -0.74 18.03
CA ALA A 192 10.55 -0.37 17.66
C ALA A 192 10.99 0.96 18.28
N VAL A 193 10.13 1.98 18.22
CA VAL A 193 10.37 3.30 18.81
C VAL A 193 10.49 3.19 20.34
N PHE A 194 9.61 2.42 20.97
CA PHE A 194 9.64 2.17 22.41
C PHE A 194 10.92 1.46 22.84
N ALA A 195 11.26 0.34 22.19
CA ALA A 195 12.41 -0.47 22.56
C ALA A 195 13.74 0.30 22.41
N THR A 196 13.86 1.13 21.38
CA THR A 196 15.11 1.86 21.06
C THR A 196 15.16 3.28 21.63
N GLU A 197 14.08 3.73 22.27
CA GLU A 197 13.85 5.12 22.67
C GLU A 197 14.14 6.11 21.54
N ALA A 198 13.72 5.80 20.31
CA ALA A 198 14.06 6.57 19.12
C ALA A 198 13.77 8.07 19.29
N SER A 199 14.75 8.90 18.90
CA SER A 199 14.66 10.37 19.00
C SER A 199 13.70 10.98 17.97
N ARG A 200 13.47 10.31 16.84
CA ARG A 200 12.61 10.78 15.75
C ARG A 200 12.09 9.60 14.93
N VAL A 201 10.82 9.68 14.50
CA VAL A 201 10.25 8.78 13.48
C VAL A 201 10.45 9.40 12.10
N THR A 202 10.94 8.60 11.14
CA THR A 202 11.21 9.03 9.76
C THR A 202 10.41 8.21 8.75
N ASP A 203 10.23 8.74 7.53
CA ASP A 203 9.54 8.01 6.45
C ASP A 203 10.27 6.73 6.05
N GLU A 204 11.61 6.72 6.17
CA GLU A 204 12.43 5.54 5.93
C GLU A 204 12.04 4.37 6.85
N MET A 205 11.61 4.64 8.09
CA MET A 205 11.11 3.60 9.01
C MET A 205 9.81 2.97 8.50
N PHE A 206 8.92 3.78 7.91
CA PHE A 206 7.68 3.29 7.32
C PHE A 206 7.92 2.49 6.04
N LEU A 207 8.92 2.87 5.26
CA LEU A 207 9.32 2.13 4.08
C LEU A 207 9.98 0.79 4.45
N LYS A 208 10.89 0.80 5.42
CA LYS A 208 11.50 -0.41 5.98
C LYS A 208 10.46 -1.36 6.60
N ALA A 209 9.45 -0.80 7.28
CA ALA A 209 8.34 -1.58 7.80
C ALA A 209 7.53 -2.25 6.68
N ALA A 210 7.30 -1.53 5.57
CA ALA A 210 6.59 -2.07 4.42
C ALA A 210 7.37 -3.20 3.72
N GLU A 211 8.68 -3.02 3.51
CA GLU A 211 9.59 -4.03 2.97
C GLU A 211 9.59 -5.29 3.86
N SER A 212 9.75 -5.11 5.17
CA SER A 212 9.76 -6.20 6.16
C SER A 212 8.44 -6.98 6.17
N LEU A 213 7.31 -6.28 6.12
CA LEU A 213 6.00 -6.92 6.11
C LEU A 213 5.79 -7.76 4.84
N ALA A 214 6.15 -7.22 3.67
CA ALA A 214 6.00 -7.91 2.40
C ALA A 214 6.92 -9.13 2.25
N ALA A 215 8.09 -9.12 2.91
CA ALA A 215 9.02 -10.25 2.93
C ALA A 215 8.46 -11.48 3.67
N GLN A 216 7.50 -11.28 4.57
CA GLN A 216 6.90 -12.35 5.37
C GLN A 216 5.75 -13.08 4.67
N VAL A 217 5.32 -12.60 3.50
CA VAL A 217 4.29 -13.28 2.69
C VAL A 217 4.90 -14.51 2.04
N THR A 218 4.28 -15.68 2.21
CA THR A 218 4.82 -16.94 1.64
C THR A 218 4.35 -17.13 0.20
N ASP A 219 5.03 -17.99 -0.56
CA ASP A 219 4.58 -18.33 -1.92
C ASP A 219 3.21 -19.03 -1.92
N GLN A 220 2.85 -19.70 -0.81
CA GLN A 220 1.54 -20.31 -0.60
C GLN A 220 0.45 -19.24 -0.44
N ASP A 221 0.73 -18.15 0.27
CA ASP A 221 -0.17 -17.00 0.38
C ASP A 221 -0.35 -16.35 -1.00
N LEU A 222 0.75 -16.12 -1.72
CA LEU A 222 0.73 -15.51 -3.06
C LEU A 222 -0.06 -16.36 -4.08
N ALA A 223 0.01 -17.69 -3.98
CA ALA A 223 -0.73 -18.61 -4.85
C ALA A 223 -2.25 -18.41 -4.79
N VAL A 224 -2.77 -17.95 -3.64
CA VAL A 224 -4.19 -17.62 -3.43
C VAL A 224 -4.48 -16.11 -3.48
N ASN A 225 -3.55 -15.31 -4.03
CA ASN A 225 -3.62 -13.83 -4.11
C ASN A 225 -3.61 -13.09 -2.76
N LEU A 226 -3.19 -13.75 -1.67
CA LEU A 226 -3.00 -13.09 -0.40
C LEU A 226 -1.63 -12.39 -0.38
N ILE A 227 -1.64 -11.05 -0.44
CA ILE A 227 -0.43 -10.20 -0.56
C ILE A 227 0.05 -9.59 0.77
N TYR A 228 -0.54 -10.02 1.88
CA TYR A 228 -0.14 -9.67 3.25
C TYR A 228 -0.02 -10.95 4.08
N PRO A 229 0.77 -10.98 5.17
CA PRO A 229 0.78 -12.13 6.05
C PRO A 229 -0.63 -12.46 6.56
N PRO A 230 -0.97 -13.73 6.84
CA PRO A 230 -2.25 -14.07 7.43
C PRO A 230 -2.50 -13.33 8.74
N MET A 231 -3.73 -12.86 8.98
CA MET A 231 -4.10 -12.14 10.21
C MET A 231 -3.84 -12.95 11.49
N ALA A 232 -3.86 -14.29 11.42
CA ALA A 232 -3.52 -15.15 12.55
C ALA A 232 -2.06 -14.98 13.02
N ASN A 233 -1.18 -14.54 12.11
CA ASN A 233 0.26 -14.35 12.37
C ASN A 233 0.60 -12.88 12.65
N ILE A 234 -0.39 -12.01 12.84
CA ILE A 234 -0.20 -10.55 12.98
C ILE A 234 0.76 -10.17 14.09
N HIS A 235 0.73 -10.91 15.21
CA HIS A 235 1.61 -10.66 16.35
C HIS A 235 3.07 -10.87 15.97
N ASP A 236 3.41 -12.06 15.51
CA ASP A 236 4.78 -12.42 15.13
C ASP A 236 5.26 -11.53 13.98
N ALA A 237 4.37 -11.23 13.04
CA ALA A 237 4.68 -10.33 11.95
C ALA A 237 5.01 -8.91 12.43
N SER A 238 4.27 -8.40 13.41
CA SER A 238 4.52 -7.08 14.00
C SER A 238 5.84 -7.04 14.75
N VAL A 239 6.19 -8.10 15.48
CA VAL A 239 7.48 -8.20 16.18
C VAL A 239 8.64 -8.22 15.18
N GLU A 240 8.51 -9.01 14.11
CA GLU A 240 9.56 -9.07 13.06
C GLU A 240 9.72 -7.74 12.33
N VAL A 241 8.61 -7.04 12.02
CA VAL A 241 8.66 -5.67 11.49
C VAL A 241 9.36 -4.74 12.48
N ALA A 242 9.07 -4.84 13.78
CA ALA A 242 9.69 -4.01 14.81
C ALA A 242 11.20 -4.23 14.91
N VAL A 243 11.67 -5.48 14.80
CA VAL A 243 13.10 -5.82 14.77
C VAL A 243 13.80 -5.11 13.62
N HIS A 244 13.32 -5.28 12.40
CA HIS A 244 13.90 -4.66 11.21
C HIS A 244 13.88 -3.12 11.24
N VAL A 245 12.85 -2.52 11.85
CA VAL A 245 12.80 -1.06 12.04
C VAL A 245 13.76 -0.61 13.14
N ALA A 246 13.91 -1.38 14.24
CA ALA A 246 14.86 -1.09 15.30
C ALA A 246 16.31 -1.12 14.79
N GLU A 247 16.65 -2.09 13.93
CA GLU A 247 17.94 -2.14 13.23
C GLU A 247 18.22 -0.84 12.47
N LEU A 248 17.26 -0.39 11.65
CA LEU A 248 17.37 0.87 10.94
C LEU A 248 17.54 2.07 11.89
N ILE A 249 16.80 2.11 12.99
CA ILE A 249 16.92 3.17 14.01
C ILE A 249 18.34 3.23 14.57
N PHE A 250 18.94 2.09 14.90
CA PHE A 250 20.33 2.05 15.37
C PHE A 250 21.33 2.42 14.26
N ASP A 251 21.13 1.95 13.03
CA ASP A 251 22.02 2.23 11.89
C ASP A 251 22.02 3.71 11.51
N ARG A 252 20.90 4.42 11.72
CA ARG A 252 20.77 5.86 11.52
C ARG A 252 21.20 6.70 12.73
N GLY A 253 21.66 6.08 13.81
CA GLY A 253 22.06 6.79 15.03
C GLY A 253 20.91 7.51 15.73
N LEU A 254 19.68 7.04 15.54
CA LEU A 254 18.48 7.67 16.11
C LEU A 254 18.08 7.07 17.47
N ALA A 255 18.62 5.90 17.83
CA ALA A 255 18.39 5.25 19.13
C ALA A 255 19.00 6.06 20.28
N ARG A 256 18.33 6.07 21.44
CA ARG A 256 18.85 6.71 22.68
C ARG A 256 19.29 5.72 23.76
N VAL A 257 19.24 4.43 23.44
CA VAL A 257 19.79 3.34 24.26
C VAL A 257 21.07 2.78 23.63
N PRO A 258 21.97 2.13 24.40
CA PRO A 258 23.12 1.43 23.84
C PRO A 258 22.69 0.36 22.83
N ARG A 259 23.44 0.21 21.73
CA ARG A 259 23.17 -0.84 20.74
C ARG A 259 23.42 -2.22 21.37
N PRO A 260 22.42 -3.11 21.44
CA PRO A 260 22.60 -4.46 21.98
C PRO A 260 23.41 -5.33 21.00
N ALA A 261 24.01 -6.41 21.51
CA ALA A 261 24.68 -7.40 20.66
C ALA A 261 23.69 -8.13 19.72
N ASN A 262 22.46 -8.36 20.20
CA ASN A 262 21.37 -8.96 19.44
C ASN A 262 20.13 -8.07 19.50
N ILE A 263 19.83 -7.36 18.40
CA ILE A 263 18.68 -6.45 18.31
C ILE A 263 17.37 -7.21 18.35
N ALA A 264 17.30 -8.37 17.68
CA ALA A 264 16.09 -9.18 17.63
C ALA A 264 15.67 -9.66 19.03
N GLU A 265 16.61 -10.23 19.79
CA GLU A 265 16.39 -10.65 21.17
C GLU A 265 16.04 -9.46 22.08
N PHE A 266 16.74 -8.34 21.91
CA PHE A 266 16.45 -7.11 22.65
C PHE A 266 15.00 -6.63 22.43
N VAL A 267 14.54 -6.52 21.18
CA VAL A 267 13.17 -6.10 20.87
C VAL A 267 12.16 -7.12 21.41
N ARG A 268 12.41 -8.42 21.22
CA ARG A 268 11.54 -9.50 21.74
C ARG A 268 11.42 -9.47 23.25
N SER A 269 12.48 -9.08 23.97
CA SER A 269 12.45 -8.92 25.44
C SER A 269 11.53 -7.78 25.92
N LYS A 270 11.12 -6.88 25.03
CA LYS A 270 10.21 -5.75 25.31
C LYS A 270 8.75 -6.05 24.95
N VAL A 271 8.47 -7.20 24.35
CA VAL A 271 7.10 -7.60 23.99
C VAL A 271 6.33 -7.99 25.25
N TYR A 272 5.08 -7.56 25.35
CA TYR A 272 4.20 -7.93 26.46
C TYR A 272 3.88 -9.44 26.42
N SER A 273 4.05 -10.12 27.55
CA SER A 273 3.56 -11.48 27.75
C SER A 273 2.19 -11.45 28.45
N PRO A 274 1.15 -12.07 27.89
CA PRO A 274 -0.16 -12.18 28.54
C PRO A 274 -0.19 -13.26 29.63
N GLU A 275 0.92 -13.96 29.89
CA GLU A 275 1.02 -14.93 30.99
C GLU A 275 0.99 -14.21 32.34
N TYR A 276 0.30 -14.80 33.32
CA TYR A 276 0.29 -14.26 34.69
C TYR A 276 1.69 -14.35 35.30
N CYS A 277 2.13 -13.23 35.87
CA CYS A 277 3.38 -13.12 36.62
C CYS A 277 3.25 -13.67 38.05
#